data_AF-A0A2R3JQ47-F1
#
_entry.id   AF-A0A2R3JQ47-F1
#
_cell.length_a   1.000
_cell.length_b   1.000
_cell.length_c   1.000
_cell.angle_alpha   90.00
_cell.angle_beta   90.00
_cell.angle_gamma   90.00
#
_symmetry.space_group_name_H-M   'P 1'
#
loop_
_entity.id
_entity.type
_entity.pdbx_description
1 polymer ?
#
loop_
_entity_poly.entity_id
_entity_poly.type
_entity_poly.pdbx_seq_one_letter_code
_entity_poly.pdbx_strand_id
1 'polypeptide(L)'
;MAKWRTTQISQPFINTASHRRQLQLAVQTALPPTVHILARNFARSSASSYWLLMLDQPAPQAARFLTLRLADHPLWLTNHDQLALTWQAGDFLALQQTLHTHLTPTNLNHYSYALTPTDVVTLRLLLHLEQHQLIWLVQLSPVIAKAYKNQQLDLHTDFPHTKLLLGDMNNSRLQLIPVNQPGFQARLGQLFGRNLLFSQFTSHCLLRLLPTNQWIRPLLQVLPPTPNLEQHLATTYGTDFVRIYVEAMHQQAHVNQLN
;
A
#
# COMPACT_ATOMS: atom_id res chain seq x y z
N MET A 1 -12.46 -39.91 19.24
CA MET A 1 -13.31 -39.61 18.07
C MET A 1 -13.09 -38.15 17.66
N ALA A 2 -12.26 -37.91 16.65
CA ALA A 2 -11.99 -36.56 16.14
C ALA A 2 -13.04 -36.20 15.10
N LYS A 3 -13.79 -35.12 15.33
CA LYS A 3 -14.71 -34.55 14.35
C LYS A 3 -13.89 -33.98 13.19
N TRP A 4 -14.01 -34.60 12.02
CA TRP A 4 -13.48 -34.06 10.77
C TRP A 4 -14.18 -32.73 10.48
N ARG A 5 -13.41 -31.64 10.46
CA ARG A 5 -13.88 -30.34 9.99
C ARG A 5 -13.99 -30.41 8.47
N THR A 6 -15.21 -30.32 7.95
CA THR A 6 -15.50 -30.01 6.54
C THR A 6 -15.07 -28.58 6.27
N THR A 7 -13.81 -28.37 5.89
CA THR A 7 -13.42 -27.18 5.13
C THR A 7 -14.09 -27.28 3.77
N GLN A 8 -15.06 -26.42 3.49
CA GLN A 8 -15.50 -26.16 2.10
C GLN A 8 -14.25 -25.79 1.30
N ILE A 9 -13.75 -26.73 0.50
CA ILE A 9 -12.70 -26.47 -0.47
C ILE A 9 -13.40 -25.73 -1.62
N SER A 10 -13.59 -24.41 -1.48
CA SER A 10 -13.78 -23.55 -2.64
C SER A 10 -12.54 -23.74 -3.50
N GLN A 11 -12.69 -24.22 -4.74
CA GLN A 11 -11.56 -24.31 -5.67
C GLN A 11 -10.84 -22.95 -5.70
N PRO A 12 -9.51 -22.91 -5.56
CA PRO A 12 -8.80 -21.65 -5.56
C PRO A 12 -9.05 -20.94 -6.89
N PHE A 13 -9.55 -19.71 -6.84
CA PHE A 13 -9.72 -18.90 -8.05
C PHE A 13 -8.34 -18.57 -8.62
N ILE A 14 -8.02 -19.18 -9.75
CA ILE A 14 -6.81 -18.85 -10.50
C ILE A 14 -7.16 -17.71 -11.46
N ASN A 15 -6.44 -16.61 -11.36
CA ASN A 15 -6.66 -15.46 -12.21
C ASN A 15 -6.07 -15.72 -13.61
N THR A 16 -6.85 -16.38 -14.47
CA THR A 16 -6.46 -16.69 -15.85
C THR A 16 -6.36 -15.42 -16.70
N ALA A 17 -5.76 -15.52 -17.89
CA ALA A 17 -5.74 -14.38 -18.82
C ALA A 17 -7.15 -13.90 -19.20
N SER A 18 -8.12 -14.82 -19.31
CA SER A 18 -9.52 -14.49 -19.56
C SER A 18 -10.14 -13.72 -18.39
N HIS A 19 -9.97 -14.22 -17.17
CA HIS A 19 -10.47 -13.56 -15.95
C HIS A 19 -9.91 -12.14 -15.80
N ARG A 20 -8.61 -11.94 -16.06
CA ARG A 20 -8.01 -10.59 -16.03
C ARG A 20 -8.64 -9.63 -17.03
N ARG A 21 -8.96 -10.11 -18.24
CA ARG A 21 -9.66 -9.29 -19.25
C ARG A 21 -11.09 -8.95 -18.82
N GLN A 22 -11.82 -9.91 -18.26
CA GLN A 22 -13.19 -9.68 -17.78
C GLN A 22 -13.21 -8.72 -16.58
N LEU A 23 -12.29 -8.86 -15.62
CA LEU A 23 -12.10 -7.90 -14.54
C LEU A 23 -11.81 -6.50 -15.07
N GLN A 24 -10.88 -6.40 -16.03
CA GLN A 24 -10.57 -5.14 -16.67
C GLN A 24 -11.80 -4.52 -17.33
N LEU A 25 -12.56 -5.30 -18.09
CA LEU A 25 -13.76 -4.80 -18.75
C LEU A 25 -14.80 -4.32 -17.73
N ALA A 26 -15.07 -5.12 -16.70
CA ALA A 26 -16.02 -4.76 -15.65
C ALA A 26 -15.64 -3.45 -14.95
N VAL A 27 -14.35 -3.24 -14.66
CA VAL A 27 -13.87 -1.97 -14.10
C VAL A 27 -14.02 -0.84 -15.11
N GLN A 28 -13.51 -1.00 -16.34
CA GLN A 28 -13.55 0.05 -17.37
C GLN A 28 -14.98 0.50 -17.70
N THR A 29 -15.93 -0.43 -17.78
CA THR A 29 -17.34 -0.11 -18.04
C THR A 29 -18.00 0.60 -16.86
N ALA A 30 -17.54 0.35 -15.64
CA ALA A 30 -18.11 0.97 -14.44
C ALA A 30 -17.51 2.34 -14.10
N LEU A 31 -16.36 2.71 -14.66
CA LEU A 31 -15.72 3.99 -14.38
C LEU A 31 -16.53 5.16 -14.94
N PRO A 32 -16.75 6.22 -14.14
CA PRO A 32 -17.27 7.47 -14.67
C PRO A 32 -16.32 8.12 -15.69
N PRO A 33 -16.81 8.95 -16.63
CA PRO A 33 -15.99 9.55 -17.67
C PRO A 33 -14.81 10.40 -17.18
N THR A 34 -14.90 10.92 -15.95
CA THR A 34 -13.86 11.77 -15.32
C THR A 34 -12.81 10.97 -14.54
N VAL A 35 -12.78 9.64 -14.70
CA VAL A 35 -11.91 8.74 -13.94
C VAL A 35 -11.12 7.84 -14.88
N HIS A 36 -9.80 7.88 -14.74
CA HIS A 36 -8.86 7.17 -15.61
C HIS A 36 -8.09 6.11 -14.83
N ILE A 37 -7.84 4.96 -15.46
CA ILE A 37 -6.96 3.93 -14.89
C ILE A 37 -5.51 4.32 -15.18
N LEU A 38 -4.75 4.63 -14.12
CA LEU A 38 -3.31 4.90 -14.25
C LEU A 38 -2.48 3.61 -14.19
N ALA A 39 -2.89 2.66 -13.36
CA ALA A 39 -2.25 1.36 -13.24
C ALA A 39 -3.20 0.29 -12.70
N ARG A 40 -2.81 -0.98 -12.88
CA ARG A 40 -3.55 -2.13 -12.34
C ARG A 40 -2.62 -3.29 -12.00
N ASN A 41 -3.07 -4.13 -11.07
CA ASN A 41 -2.38 -5.35 -10.67
C ASN A 41 -3.38 -6.45 -10.34
N PHE A 42 -3.02 -7.68 -10.70
CA PHE A 42 -3.86 -8.86 -10.49
C PHE A 42 -3.10 -9.84 -9.62
N ALA A 43 -3.72 -10.29 -8.53
CA ALA A 43 -3.15 -11.35 -7.72
C ALA A 43 -3.08 -12.63 -8.55
N ARG A 44 -1.98 -13.39 -8.40
CA ARG A 44 -1.77 -14.64 -9.14
C ARG A 44 -2.62 -15.78 -8.61
N SER A 45 -2.87 -15.80 -7.30
CA SER A 45 -3.44 -16.92 -6.56
C SER A 45 -4.79 -16.63 -5.91
N SER A 46 -5.43 -15.50 -6.24
CA SER A 46 -6.77 -15.16 -5.75
C SER A 46 -7.55 -14.33 -6.78
N ALA A 47 -8.82 -14.10 -6.51
CA ALA A 47 -9.65 -13.19 -7.30
C ALA A 47 -9.37 -11.70 -7.02
N SER A 48 -8.27 -11.40 -6.32
CA SER A 48 -7.94 -10.03 -5.96
C SER A 48 -7.36 -9.25 -7.13
N SER A 49 -7.82 -8.02 -7.30
CA SER A 49 -7.25 -7.04 -8.20
C SER A 49 -7.17 -5.68 -7.52
N TYR A 50 -6.22 -4.88 -7.97
CA TYR A 50 -5.89 -3.60 -7.40
C TYR A 50 -5.72 -2.60 -8.53
N TRP A 51 -6.19 -1.38 -8.31
CA TRP A 51 -6.27 -0.37 -9.35
C TRP A 51 -5.85 0.97 -8.76
N LEU A 52 -5.06 1.70 -9.52
CA LEU A 52 -4.79 3.09 -9.27
C LEU A 52 -5.57 3.92 -10.27
N LEU A 53 -6.46 4.75 -9.75
CA LEU A 53 -7.29 5.65 -10.53
C LEU A 53 -6.81 7.09 -10.37
N MET A 54 -6.94 7.87 -11.43
CA MET A 54 -6.72 9.31 -11.47
C MET A 54 -8.03 9.99 -11.84
N LEU A 55 -8.42 10.99 -11.06
CA LEU A 55 -9.65 11.76 -11.28
C LEU A 55 -9.28 13.08 -11.96
N ASP A 56 -10.02 13.44 -13.00
CA ASP A 56 -9.90 14.74 -13.63
C ASP A 56 -10.27 15.83 -12.64
N GLN A 57 -9.49 16.91 -12.64
CA GLN A 57 -9.73 18.09 -11.81
C GLN A 57 -9.70 19.34 -12.69
N PRO A 58 -10.59 20.31 -12.46
CA PRO A 58 -10.54 21.57 -13.18
C PRO A 58 -9.23 22.28 -12.85
N ALA A 59 -8.51 22.76 -13.87
CA ALA A 59 -7.33 23.59 -13.65
C ALA A 59 -7.71 24.82 -12.81
N PRO A 60 -6.89 25.23 -11.81
CA PRO A 60 -5.52 24.80 -11.51
C PRO A 60 -5.41 23.71 -10.43
N GLN A 61 -6.48 22.96 -10.13
CA GLN A 61 -6.46 21.99 -9.03
C GLN A 61 -5.52 20.81 -9.34
N ALA A 62 -4.79 20.37 -8.32
CA ALA A 62 -3.91 19.21 -8.42
C ALA A 62 -4.72 17.93 -8.67
N ALA A 63 -4.18 17.02 -9.46
CA ALA A 63 -4.78 15.72 -9.72
C ALA A 63 -5.08 14.98 -8.41
N ARG A 64 -6.22 14.29 -8.38
CA ARG A 64 -6.63 13.42 -7.26
C ARG A 64 -6.49 11.97 -7.68
N PHE A 65 -6.12 11.14 -6.71
CA PHE A 65 -5.88 9.72 -6.93
C PHE A 65 -6.76 8.89 -6.01
N LEU A 66 -7.07 7.67 -6.41
CA LEU A 66 -7.82 6.72 -5.62
C LEU A 66 -7.24 5.33 -5.84
N THR A 67 -7.03 4.58 -4.76
CA THR A 67 -6.72 3.15 -4.84
C THR A 67 -7.98 2.33 -4.61
N LEU A 68 -8.27 1.46 -5.57
CA LEU A 68 -9.40 0.55 -5.55
C LEU A 68 -8.89 -0.87 -5.36
N ARG A 69 -9.37 -1.53 -4.31
CA ARG A 69 -9.12 -2.95 -4.05
C ARG A 69 -10.41 -3.72 -4.30
N LEU A 70 -10.33 -4.72 -5.16
CA LEU A 70 -11.37 -5.73 -5.37
C LEU A 70 -10.84 -7.07 -4.90
N ALA A 71 -11.52 -7.74 -3.99
CA ALA A 71 -11.09 -9.06 -3.53
C ALA A 71 -12.25 -9.98 -3.15
N ASP A 72 -11.97 -11.26 -3.02
CA ASP A 72 -12.87 -12.31 -2.52
C ASP A 72 -12.84 -12.44 -0.99
N HIS A 73 -12.14 -11.54 -0.30
CA HIS A 73 -11.99 -11.55 1.15
C HIS A 73 -11.92 -10.12 1.71
N PRO A 74 -12.36 -9.93 2.97
CA PRO A 74 -12.36 -8.63 3.60
C PRO A 74 -10.96 -8.03 3.69
N LEU A 75 -10.89 -6.70 3.72
CA LEU A 75 -9.66 -6.00 4.02
C LEU A 75 -9.36 -6.14 5.52
N TRP A 76 -8.11 -6.45 5.83
CA TRP A 76 -7.62 -6.65 7.20
C TRP A 76 -7.19 -5.35 7.88
N LEU A 77 -7.26 -4.22 7.18
CA LEU A 77 -7.05 -2.89 7.74
C LEU A 77 -8.41 -2.27 8.09
N THR A 78 -8.45 -1.45 9.13
CA THR A 78 -9.56 -0.52 9.41
C THR A 78 -9.04 0.91 9.42
N ASN A 79 -9.94 1.89 9.29
CA ASN A 79 -9.58 3.30 9.15
C ASN A 79 -8.60 3.54 7.98
N HIS A 80 -8.88 2.89 6.84
CA HIS A 80 -8.07 2.96 5.63
C HIS A 80 -8.62 3.97 4.62
N ASP A 81 -7.73 4.60 3.86
CA ASP A 81 -8.06 5.59 2.83
C ASP A 81 -8.06 4.97 1.42
N GLN A 82 -8.76 3.86 1.24
CA GLN A 82 -8.92 3.18 -0.05
C GLN A 82 -10.35 2.68 -0.23
N LEU A 83 -10.82 2.64 -1.48
CA LEU A 83 -12.10 2.00 -1.79
C LEU A 83 -11.88 0.48 -1.86
N ALA A 84 -12.29 -0.23 -0.82
CA ALA A 84 -12.15 -1.68 -0.73
C ALA A 84 -13.51 -2.37 -0.87
N LEU A 85 -13.67 -3.16 -1.93
CA LEU A 85 -14.90 -3.91 -2.20
C LEU A 85 -14.61 -5.41 -2.17
N THR A 86 -15.52 -6.14 -1.54
CA THR A 86 -15.52 -7.61 -1.60
C THR A 86 -16.46 -8.05 -2.71
N TRP A 87 -16.07 -9.03 -3.52
CA TRP A 87 -16.87 -9.54 -4.63
C TRP A 87 -16.76 -11.06 -4.73
N GLN A 88 -17.77 -11.68 -5.34
CA GLN A 88 -17.79 -13.11 -5.58
C GLN A 88 -17.04 -13.44 -6.87
N ALA A 89 -15.98 -14.22 -6.74
CA ALA A 89 -15.12 -14.59 -7.86
C ALA A 89 -15.91 -15.28 -8.99
N GLY A 90 -15.74 -14.79 -10.22
CA GLY A 90 -16.41 -15.31 -11.41
C GLY A 90 -17.70 -14.59 -11.80
N ASP A 91 -18.29 -13.78 -10.91
CA ASP A 91 -19.49 -12.98 -11.23
C ASP A 91 -19.11 -11.55 -11.65
N PHE A 92 -18.71 -11.41 -12.91
CA PHE A 92 -18.27 -10.12 -13.46
C PHE A 92 -19.42 -9.12 -13.67
N LEU A 93 -20.64 -9.61 -13.89
CA LEU A 93 -21.82 -8.75 -14.06
C LEU A 93 -22.21 -8.12 -12.72
N ALA A 94 -22.28 -8.91 -11.64
CA ALA A 94 -22.54 -8.39 -10.31
C ALA A 94 -21.41 -7.47 -9.84
N LEU A 95 -20.15 -7.78 -10.19
CA LEU A 95 -19.02 -6.88 -9.92
C LEU A 95 -19.22 -5.53 -10.61
N GLN A 96 -19.59 -5.51 -11.88
CA GLN A 96 -19.83 -4.26 -12.61
C GLN A 96 -20.95 -3.42 -11.96
N GLN A 97 -22.07 -4.05 -11.58
CA GLN A 97 -23.18 -3.38 -10.89
C GLN A 97 -22.75 -2.82 -9.53
N THR A 98 -21.97 -3.60 -8.78
CA THR A 98 -21.39 -3.17 -7.49
C THR A 98 -20.50 -1.95 -7.70
N LEU A 99 -19.62 -1.99 -8.70
CA LEU A 99 -18.75 -0.87 -9.05
C LEU A 99 -19.54 0.39 -9.42
N HIS A 100 -20.59 0.28 -10.24
CA HIS A 100 -21.46 1.43 -10.55
C HIS A 100 -22.10 2.05 -9.31
N THR A 101 -22.53 1.21 -8.36
CA THR A 101 -23.16 1.66 -7.11
C THR A 101 -22.15 2.34 -6.16
N HIS A 102 -20.87 1.96 -6.24
CA HIS A 102 -19.83 2.48 -5.35
C HIS A 102 -18.99 3.59 -5.96
N LEU A 103 -18.84 3.69 -7.28
CA LEU A 103 -18.06 4.74 -7.96
C LEU A 103 -18.92 5.99 -8.21
N THR A 104 -19.64 6.43 -7.18
CA THR A 104 -20.44 7.65 -7.20
C THR A 104 -19.57 8.88 -6.93
N PRO A 105 -20.01 10.09 -7.31
CA PRO A 105 -19.28 11.32 -7.00
C PRO A 105 -18.94 11.47 -5.50
N THR A 106 -19.87 11.07 -4.61
CA THR A 106 -19.67 11.13 -3.16
C THR A 106 -18.53 10.21 -2.70
N ASN A 107 -18.54 8.95 -3.13
CA ASN A 107 -17.50 7.99 -2.76
C ASN A 107 -16.17 8.32 -3.41
N LEU A 108 -16.17 8.76 -4.67
CA LEU A 108 -14.98 9.24 -5.35
C LEU A 108 -14.34 10.41 -4.59
N ASN A 109 -15.13 11.38 -4.13
CA ASN A 109 -14.62 12.48 -3.32
C ASN A 109 -14.08 11.99 -1.96
N HIS A 110 -14.80 11.09 -1.28
CA HIS A 110 -14.41 10.57 0.02
C HIS A 110 -13.10 9.77 0.00
N TYR A 111 -12.95 8.85 -0.96
CA TYR A 111 -11.80 7.95 -1.04
C TYR A 111 -10.64 8.46 -1.89
N SER A 112 -10.85 9.55 -2.65
CA SER A 112 -9.74 10.15 -3.38
C SER A 112 -8.87 11.03 -2.49
N TYR A 113 -7.61 11.17 -2.84
CA TYR A 113 -6.64 11.99 -2.13
C TYR A 113 -5.77 12.78 -3.10
N ALA A 114 -5.37 13.97 -2.66
CA ALA A 114 -4.28 14.72 -3.28
C ALA A 114 -2.99 14.45 -2.51
N LEU A 115 -1.88 14.35 -3.22
CA LEU A 115 -0.56 14.20 -2.60
C LEU A 115 0.01 15.59 -2.31
N THR A 116 0.35 15.83 -1.05
CA THR A 116 1.09 17.02 -0.61
C THR A 116 2.56 16.91 -1.05
N PRO A 117 3.32 18.01 -1.07
CA PRO A 117 4.76 17.95 -1.30
C PRO A 117 5.47 16.96 -0.37
N THR A 118 5.07 16.91 0.90
CA THR A 118 5.61 15.95 1.88
C THR A 118 5.30 14.51 1.51
N ASP A 119 4.10 14.21 1.01
CA ASP A 119 3.77 12.86 0.54
C ASP A 119 4.68 12.46 -0.63
N VAL A 120 4.88 13.36 -1.60
CA VAL A 120 5.72 13.11 -2.78
C VAL A 120 7.17 12.84 -2.37
N VAL A 121 7.74 13.67 -1.50
CA VAL A 121 9.10 13.48 -0.97
C VAL A 121 9.20 12.15 -0.20
N THR A 122 8.20 11.82 0.61
CA THR A 122 8.16 10.56 1.37
C THR A 122 8.12 9.36 0.42
N LEU A 123 7.28 9.39 -0.61
CA LEU A 123 7.21 8.32 -1.63
C LEU A 123 8.53 8.16 -2.38
N ARG A 124 9.23 9.26 -2.70
CA ARG A 124 10.56 9.21 -3.32
C ARG A 124 11.60 8.61 -2.38
N LEU A 125 11.58 8.95 -1.10
CA LEU A 125 12.45 8.32 -0.09
C LEU A 125 12.22 6.81 -0.03
N LEU A 126 10.97 6.36 -0.03
CA LEU A 126 10.65 4.93 0.01
C LEU A 126 11.23 4.16 -1.18
N LEU A 127 11.11 4.73 -2.40
CA LEU A 127 11.71 4.14 -3.59
C LEU A 127 13.23 4.16 -3.53
N HIS A 128 13.82 5.23 -2.99
CA HIS A 128 15.27 5.35 -2.88
C HIS A 128 15.83 4.31 -1.90
N LEU A 129 15.22 4.16 -0.73
CA LEU A 129 15.61 3.13 0.24
C LEU A 129 15.50 1.72 -0.35
N GLU A 130 14.42 1.43 -1.09
CA GLU A 130 14.24 0.13 -1.74
C GLU A 130 15.38 -0.18 -2.73
N GLN A 131 15.87 0.81 -3.48
CA GLN A 131 17.03 0.64 -4.38
C GLN A 131 18.30 0.23 -3.62
N HIS A 132 18.41 0.68 -2.37
CA HIS A 132 19.48 0.28 -1.46
C HIS A 132 19.14 -0.98 -0.65
N GLN A 133 18.07 -1.73 -0.99
CA GLN A 133 17.59 -2.91 -0.25
C GLN A 133 17.15 -2.61 1.20
N LEU A 134 16.79 -1.35 1.49
CA LEU A 134 16.27 -0.93 2.79
C LEU A 134 14.77 -0.71 2.72
N ILE A 135 14.05 -1.14 3.76
CA ILE A 135 12.60 -0.98 3.89
C ILE A 135 12.22 -0.60 5.31
N TRP A 136 11.01 -0.05 5.45
CA TRP A 136 10.41 0.18 6.75
C TRP A 136 9.70 -1.07 7.25
N LEU A 137 9.83 -1.33 8.55
CA LEU A 137 9.12 -2.37 9.25
C LEU A 137 8.42 -1.76 10.45
N VAL A 138 7.26 -2.31 10.79
CA VAL A 138 6.62 -2.04 12.08
C VAL A 138 6.58 -3.33 12.90
N GLN A 139 6.89 -3.22 14.19
CA GLN A 139 6.69 -4.32 15.12
C GLN A 139 5.27 -4.25 15.67
N LEU A 140 4.45 -5.22 15.27
CA LEU A 140 3.07 -5.37 15.72
C LEU A 140 3.01 -5.90 17.15
N SER A 141 1.89 -5.66 17.83
CA SER A 141 1.62 -6.31 19.11
C SER A 141 1.60 -7.84 18.92
N PRO A 142 2.02 -8.64 19.91
CA PRO A 142 1.98 -10.10 19.81
C PRO A 142 0.59 -10.66 19.52
N VAL A 143 -0.46 -9.95 19.94
CA VAL A 143 -1.86 -10.32 19.72
C VAL A 143 -2.19 -10.23 18.23
N ILE A 144 -1.97 -9.06 17.61
CA ILE A 144 -2.22 -8.85 16.18
C ILE A 144 -1.29 -9.74 15.33
N ALA A 145 -0.01 -9.83 15.70
CA ALA A 145 0.96 -10.64 14.98
C ALA A 145 0.61 -12.13 14.93
N LYS A 146 0.14 -12.71 16.05
CA LYS A 146 -0.31 -14.11 16.10
C LYS A 146 -1.60 -14.34 15.33
N ALA A 147 -2.49 -13.36 15.31
CA ALA A 147 -3.74 -13.42 14.57
C ALA A 147 -3.56 -13.24 13.05
N TYR A 148 -2.40 -12.73 12.60
CA TYR A 148 -2.15 -12.38 11.20
C TYR A 148 -3.27 -11.49 10.65
N LYS A 149 -3.88 -11.86 9.52
CA LYS A 149 -4.98 -11.13 8.89
C LYS A 149 -6.37 -11.50 9.45
N ASN A 150 -6.43 -12.36 10.46
CA ASN A 150 -7.70 -12.73 11.12
C ASN A 150 -8.12 -11.70 12.18
N GLN A 151 -7.21 -10.80 12.56
CA GLN A 151 -7.51 -9.63 13.35
C GLN A 151 -7.26 -8.39 12.50
N GLN A 152 -8.18 -7.44 12.57
CA GLN A 152 -8.00 -6.17 11.88
C GLN A 152 -6.93 -5.33 12.57
N LEU A 153 -6.10 -4.66 11.77
CA LEU A 153 -5.18 -3.63 12.22
C LEU A 153 -5.82 -2.27 12.02
N ASP A 154 -5.98 -1.52 13.10
CA ASP A 154 -6.50 -0.16 13.05
C ASP A 154 -5.36 0.85 12.80
N LEU A 155 -5.48 1.62 11.71
CA LEU A 155 -4.45 2.59 11.34
C LEU A 155 -4.46 3.87 12.20
N HIS A 156 -5.53 4.13 12.95
CA HIS A 156 -5.64 5.26 13.88
C HIS A 156 -5.26 4.88 15.31
N THR A 157 -5.56 3.66 15.75
CA THR A 157 -5.34 3.25 17.15
C THR A 157 -4.16 2.29 17.31
N ASP A 158 -3.99 1.28 16.44
CA ASP A 158 -2.91 0.30 16.61
C ASP A 158 -1.60 0.77 15.96
N PHE A 159 -1.66 1.23 14.71
CA PHE A 159 -0.46 1.56 13.92
C PHE A 159 0.45 2.62 14.57
N PRO A 160 -0.08 3.73 15.14
CA PRO A 160 0.75 4.73 15.79
C PRO A 160 1.53 4.23 17.02
N HIS A 161 1.09 3.13 17.62
CA HIS A 161 1.74 2.54 18.80
C HIS A 161 2.75 1.42 18.45
N THR A 162 2.89 1.09 17.16
CA THR A 162 3.90 0.13 16.72
C THR A 162 5.31 0.71 16.82
N LYS A 163 6.31 -0.15 17.03
CA LYS A 163 7.70 0.27 16.94
C LYS A 163 8.12 0.36 15.47
N LEU A 164 8.45 1.55 15.00
CA LEU A 164 8.97 1.77 13.65
C LEU A 164 10.47 1.43 13.57
N LEU A 165 10.84 0.67 12.55
CA LEU A 165 12.18 0.17 12.31
C LEU A 165 12.57 0.38 10.83
N LEU A 166 13.82 0.72 10.58
CA LEU A 166 14.45 0.65 9.25
C LEU A 166 15.32 -0.61 9.21
N GLY A 167 15.27 -1.38 8.13
CA GLY A 167 16.09 -2.58 8.02
C GLY A 167 16.17 -3.16 6.63
N ASP A 168 16.92 -4.26 6.51
CA ASP A 168 17.19 -4.94 5.25
C ASP A 168 15.94 -5.69 4.73
N MET A 169 15.66 -5.46 3.45
CA MET A 169 14.55 -6.05 2.69
C MET A 169 14.66 -7.56 2.55
N ASN A 170 15.87 -8.09 2.39
CA ASN A 170 16.17 -9.50 2.20
C ASN A 170 16.34 -10.21 3.55
N ASN A 171 16.88 -9.53 4.57
CA ASN A 171 17.15 -10.14 5.87
C ASN A 171 16.68 -9.29 7.07
N SER A 172 15.44 -9.49 7.51
CA SER A 172 14.89 -8.78 8.67
C SER A 172 15.46 -9.22 10.03
N ARG A 173 16.47 -10.10 10.06
CA ARG A 173 17.21 -10.45 11.28
C ARG A 173 18.48 -9.62 11.45
N LEU A 174 18.96 -8.97 10.38
CA LEU A 174 20.14 -8.12 10.40
C LEU A 174 19.71 -6.65 10.56
N GLN A 175 20.42 -5.95 11.46
CA GLN A 175 20.48 -4.50 11.57
C GLN A 175 19.13 -3.76 11.46
N LEU A 176 18.27 -3.97 12.45
CA LEU A 176 17.04 -3.20 12.63
C LEU A 176 17.35 -1.91 13.40
N ILE A 177 17.27 -0.77 12.71
CA ILE A 177 17.49 0.54 13.31
C ILE A 177 16.14 1.09 13.78
N PRO A 178 15.93 1.28 15.10
CA PRO A 178 14.71 1.89 15.60
C PRO A 178 14.64 3.37 15.21
N VAL A 179 13.49 3.81 14.72
CA VAL A 179 13.26 5.20 14.34
C VAL A 179 12.07 5.74 15.11
N ASN A 180 12.31 6.76 15.94
CA ASN A 180 11.25 7.43 16.69
C ASN A 180 10.96 8.80 16.04
N GLN A 181 10.09 8.78 15.02
CA GLN A 181 9.64 10.00 14.34
C GLN A 181 8.12 9.94 14.11
N PRO A 182 7.31 10.43 15.07
CA PRO A 182 5.85 10.29 15.05
C PRO A 182 5.19 10.86 13.78
N GLY A 183 5.68 12.01 13.29
CA GLY A 183 5.15 12.62 12.05
C GLY A 183 5.38 11.74 10.82
N PHE A 184 6.55 11.11 10.73
CA PHE A 184 6.86 10.17 9.66
C PHE A 184 6.07 8.87 9.80
N GLN A 185 5.93 8.34 11.03
CA GLN A 185 5.13 7.15 11.29
C GLN A 185 3.65 7.35 10.94
N ALA A 186 3.05 8.48 11.31
CA ALA A 186 1.69 8.84 10.92
C ALA A 186 1.55 8.90 9.39
N ARG A 187 2.54 9.50 8.70
CA ARG A 187 2.59 9.55 7.24
C ARG A 187 2.65 8.16 6.62
N LEU A 188 3.50 7.26 7.14
CA LEU A 188 3.56 5.88 6.69
C LEU A 188 2.23 5.14 6.88
N GLY A 189 1.56 5.34 8.02
CA GLY A 189 0.23 4.77 8.28
C GLY A 189 -0.80 5.23 7.25
N GLN A 190 -0.80 6.52 6.91
CA GLN A 190 -1.66 7.07 5.86
C GLN A 190 -1.35 6.48 4.48
N LEU A 191 -0.08 6.42 4.08
CA LEU A 191 0.33 5.80 2.80
C LEU A 191 -0.03 4.30 2.76
N PHE A 192 0.04 3.62 3.90
CA PHE A 192 -0.38 2.22 4.02
C PHE A 192 -1.90 2.06 3.86
N GLY A 193 -2.69 2.92 4.51
CA GLY A 193 -4.15 2.95 4.36
C GLY A 193 -4.61 3.21 2.92
N ARG A 194 -3.86 4.06 2.21
CA ARG A 194 -4.04 4.33 0.76
C ARG A 194 -3.53 3.21 -0.14
N ASN A 195 -3.09 2.07 0.40
CA ASN A 195 -2.55 0.95 -0.38
C ASN A 195 -1.32 1.33 -1.23
N LEU A 196 -0.56 2.36 -0.82
CA LEU A 196 0.71 2.70 -1.46
C LEU A 196 1.86 1.86 -0.89
N LEU A 197 1.63 1.17 0.23
CA LEU A 197 2.56 0.21 0.83
C LEU A 197 1.96 -1.19 0.83
N PHE A 198 2.71 -2.16 0.33
CA PHE A 198 2.37 -3.57 0.42
C PHE A 198 2.93 -4.15 1.71
N SER A 199 2.10 -4.90 2.43
CA SER A 199 2.47 -5.48 3.72
C SER A 199 2.84 -6.96 3.62
N GLN A 200 3.96 -7.35 4.20
CA GLN A 200 4.35 -8.76 4.33
C GLN A 200 4.68 -9.09 5.79
N PHE A 201 3.94 -10.04 6.38
CA PHE A 201 4.25 -10.57 7.71
C PHE A 201 5.55 -11.36 7.65
N THR A 202 6.41 -11.13 8.64
CA THR A 202 7.63 -11.91 8.84
C THR A 202 7.73 -12.35 10.31
N SER A 203 8.79 -13.11 10.63
CA SER A 203 9.07 -13.55 12.00
C SER A 203 9.17 -12.40 13.00
N HIS A 204 9.09 -12.70 14.30
CA HIS A 204 9.26 -11.74 15.40
C HIS A 204 8.24 -10.59 15.43
N CYS A 205 7.00 -10.85 15.00
CA CYS A 205 5.91 -9.87 14.97
C CYS A 205 6.17 -8.68 14.04
N LEU A 206 7.06 -8.83 13.06
CA LEU A 206 7.39 -7.77 12.11
C LEU A 206 6.45 -7.78 10.92
N LEU A 207 6.04 -6.59 10.51
CA LEU A 207 5.34 -6.34 9.27
C LEU A 207 6.23 -5.46 8.39
N ARG A 208 6.70 -6.03 7.27
CA ARG A 208 7.42 -5.28 6.23
C ARG A 208 6.45 -4.39 5.48
N LEU A 209 6.81 -3.13 5.28
CA LEU A 209 6.07 -2.16 4.48
C LEU A 209 6.89 -1.83 3.22
N LEU A 210 6.55 -2.50 2.14
CA LEU A 210 7.23 -2.38 0.85
C LEU A 210 6.54 -1.30 0.01
N PRO A 211 7.28 -0.42 -0.70
CA PRO A 211 6.67 0.50 -1.64
C PRO A 211 5.93 -0.29 -2.73
N THR A 212 4.66 0.05 -2.98
CA THR A 212 3.93 -0.60 -4.06
C THR A 212 4.30 0.07 -5.37
N ASN A 213 5.42 -0.36 -5.95
CA ASN A 213 6.04 0.25 -7.12
C ASN A 213 5.11 0.43 -8.31
N GLN A 214 4.16 -0.48 -8.49
CA GLN A 214 3.14 -0.43 -9.53
C GLN A 214 2.20 0.78 -9.39
N TRP A 215 2.08 1.37 -8.20
CA TRP A 215 1.33 2.62 -7.96
C TRP A 215 2.25 3.82 -7.88
N ILE A 216 3.31 3.71 -7.08
CA ILE A 216 4.14 4.86 -6.73
C ILE A 216 4.85 5.41 -7.97
N ARG A 217 5.38 4.56 -8.85
CA ARG A 217 6.09 5.03 -10.04
C ARG A 217 5.17 5.78 -11.02
N PRO A 218 3.99 5.24 -11.41
CA PRO A 218 3.04 6.00 -12.22
C PRO A 218 2.55 7.29 -11.56
N LEU A 219 2.29 7.29 -10.24
CA LEU A 219 1.95 8.52 -9.51
C LEU A 219 3.01 9.60 -9.66
N LEU A 220 4.28 9.25 -9.44
CA LEU A 220 5.38 10.21 -9.48
C LEU A 220 5.71 10.69 -10.91
N GLN A 221 5.24 10.00 -11.96
CA GLN A 221 5.42 10.42 -13.35
C GLN A 221 4.48 11.58 -13.74
N VAL A 222 3.29 11.65 -13.14
CA VAL A 222 2.30 12.71 -13.43
C VAL A 222 2.38 13.88 -12.44
N LEU A 223 3.27 13.79 -11.45
CA LEU A 223 3.48 14.82 -10.43
C LEU A 223 4.75 15.63 -10.72
N PRO A 224 4.81 16.89 -10.25
CA PRO A 224 6.00 17.71 -10.39
C PRO A 224 7.26 17.04 -9.83
N PRO A 225 8.44 17.29 -10.43
CA PRO A 225 9.69 16.90 -9.82
C PRO A 225 9.86 17.60 -8.47
N THR A 226 10.56 16.95 -7.55
CA THR A 226 10.79 17.49 -6.20
C THR A 226 12.28 17.68 -5.98
N PRO A 227 12.83 18.87 -6.28
CA PRO A 227 14.23 19.15 -5.99
C PRO A 227 14.46 19.18 -4.47
N ASN A 228 15.71 18.95 -4.06
CA ASN A 228 16.15 19.06 -2.66
C ASN A 228 15.38 18.16 -1.67
N LEU A 229 15.27 16.87 -2.01
CA LEU A 229 14.59 15.85 -1.21
C LEU A 229 15.06 15.84 0.25
N GLU A 230 16.37 15.81 0.49
CA GLU A 230 16.93 15.74 1.84
C GLU A 230 16.62 17.00 2.66
N GLN A 231 16.66 18.17 2.04
CA GLN A 231 16.31 19.44 2.70
C GLN A 231 14.83 19.46 3.12
N HIS A 232 13.93 18.96 2.27
CA HIS A 232 12.51 18.83 2.60
C HIS A 232 12.29 17.83 3.73
N LEU A 233 12.96 16.68 3.69
CA LEU A 233 12.91 15.67 4.76
C LEU A 233 13.45 16.22 6.08
N ALA A 234 14.57 16.94 6.06
CA ALA A 234 15.16 17.55 7.26
C ALA A 234 14.22 18.61 7.86
N THR A 235 13.57 19.42 7.02
CA THR A 235 12.61 20.44 7.46
C THR A 235 11.34 19.80 8.04
N THR A 236 10.91 18.67 7.49
CA THR A 236 9.65 18.01 7.88
C THR A 236 9.81 17.07 9.08
N TYR A 237 10.89 16.28 9.10
CA TYR A 237 11.10 15.18 10.04
C TYR A 237 12.38 15.35 10.89
N GLY A 238 13.11 16.45 10.72
CA GLY A 238 14.35 16.72 11.45
C GLY A 238 15.61 16.17 10.77
N THR A 239 16.74 16.80 11.05
CA THR A 239 18.06 16.40 10.54
C THR A 239 18.49 15.03 11.06
N ASP A 240 18.11 14.66 12.29
CA ASP A 240 18.39 13.34 12.86
C ASP A 240 17.73 12.22 12.06
N PHE A 241 16.49 12.43 11.59
CA PHE A 241 15.81 11.46 10.71
C PHE A 241 16.58 11.24 9.41
N VAL A 242 17.06 12.33 8.81
CA VAL A 242 17.86 12.28 7.58
C VAL A 242 19.17 11.53 7.81
N ARG A 243 19.89 11.86 8.87
CA ARG A 243 21.13 11.19 9.24
C ARG A 243 20.93 9.67 9.37
N ILE A 244 19.87 9.23 10.04
CA ILE A 244 19.59 7.81 10.25
C ILE A 244 19.51 7.03 8.92
N TYR A 245 18.71 7.50 7.96
CA TYR A 245 18.54 6.73 6.73
C TYR A 245 19.76 6.84 5.81
N VAL A 246 20.48 7.98 5.82
CA VAL A 246 21.74 8.15 5.06
C VAL A 246 22.82 7.21 5.58
N GLU A 247 23.03 7.15 6.89
CA GLU A 247 23.99 6.22 7.51
C GLU A 247 23.62 4.76 7.22
N ALA A 248 22.32 4.41 7.29
CA ALA A 248 21.84 3.08 6.94
C ALA A 248 22.16 2.72 5.48
N MET A 249 21.96 3.65 4.53
CA MET A 249 22.29 3.44 3.11
C MET A 249 23.79 3.23 2.90
N HIS A 250 24.64 4.00 3.58
CA HIS A 250 26.10 3.83 3.50
C HIS A 250 26.54 2.46 4.05
N GLN A 251 25.99 2.06 5.20
CA GLN A 251 26.26 0.74 5.79
C GLN A 251 25.83 -0.39 4.86
N GLN A 252 24.62 -0.30 4.28
CA GLN A 252 24.11 -1.30 3.35
C GLN A 252 24.93 -1.38 2.05
N ALA A 253 25.40 -0.24 1.54
CA ALA A 253 26.29 -0.20 0.38
C ALA A 253 27.61 -0.94 0.65
N HIS A 254 28.17 -0.82 1.86
CA HIS A 254 29.36 -1.58 2.26
C HIS A 254 29.08 -3.07 2.38
N VAL A 255 27.95 -3.47 2.96
CA VAL A 255 27.54 -4.88 3.04
C VAL A 255 27.39 -5.50 1.65
N ASN A 256 26.81 -4.77 0.70
CA ASN A 256 26.64 -5.23 -0.68
C ASN A 256 27.96 -5.32 -1.47
N GLN A 257 29.02 -4.63 -1.04
CA GLN A 257 30.36 -4.74 -1.65
C GLN A 257 31.16 -5.94 -1.11
N LEU A 258 30.79 -6.46 0.06
CA LEU A 258 31.48 -7.58 0.72
C LEU A 258 30.88 -8.95 0.36
N ASN A 259 29.69 -8.98 -0.24
CA ASN A 259 28.96 -10.19 -0.66
C ASN A 259 28.92 -10.31 -2.18
#